data_AF-A0A1F6DSW8-F1
#
_entry.id   AF-A0A1F6DSW8-F1
#
_cell.length_a   1.000
_cell.length_b   1.000
_cell.length_c   1.000
_cell.angle_alpha   90.00
_cell.angle_beta   90.00
_cell.angle_gamma   90.00
#
_symmetry.space_group_name_H-M   'P 1'
#
loop_
_entity.id
_entity.type
_entity.pdbx_description
1 polymer ?
#
loop_
_entity_poly.entity_id
_entity_poly.type
_entity_poly.pdbx_seq_one_letter_code
_entity_poly.pdbx_strand_id
1 'polypeptide(L)'
;MTYRNKNEGFHSPEIEGVTQERDAAVAPHLTRAQVEAVSVRRKKMLSTIEADIDARLYGAIRRKIDYESAFLRNLVEADRQALEIKKSAHKILDTQYFIHEPLDTRYFLLP
;
A
#
# COMPACT_ATOMS: atom_id res chain seq x y z
N MET A 1 -17.45 -24.71 -57.18
CA MET A 1 -18.03 -25.85 -56.43
C MET A 1 -17.12 -26.19 -55.26
N THR A 2 -17.76 -26.42 -54.10
CA THR A 2 -17.31 -27.15 -52.89
C THR A 2 -16.17 -26.61 -52.02
N TYR A 3 -16.60 -26.16 -50.83
CA TYR A 3 -15.84 -25.94 -49.60
C TYR A 3 -15.11 -27.19 -49.11
N ARG A 4 -13.98 -27.00 -48.40
CA ARG A 4 -13.63 -27.89 -47.29
C ARG A 4 -12.91 -27.14 -46.18
N ASN A 5 -13.69 -26.83 -45.16
CA ASN A 5 -13.24 -26.48 -43.83
C ASN A 5 -12.59 -27.72 -43.20
N LYS A 6 -11.41 -27.57 -42.59
CA LYS A 6 -10.79 -28.56 -41.70
C LYS A 6 -10.27 -27.83 -40.47
N ASN A 7 -11.17 -27.59 -39.52
CA ASN A 7 -10.79 -27.47 -38.12
C ASN A 7 -10.30 -28.84 -37.66
N GLU A 8 -8.99 -29.01 -37.55
CA GLU A 8 -8.39 -30.06 -36.72
C GLU A 8 -7.39 -29.39 -35.79
N GLY A 9 -7.56 -29.70 -34.51
CA GLY A 9 -7.11 -28.89 -33.39
C GLY A 9 -5.61 -28.65 -33.34
N PHE A 10 -5.24 -27.39 -33.20
CA PHE A 10 -4.10 -27.04 -32.36
C PHE A 10 -4.65 -26.70 -30.98
N HIS A 11 -4.53 -27.67 -30.07
CA HIS A 11 -4.52 -27.38 -28.65
C HIS A 11 -3.40 -26.36 -28.41
N SER A 12 -3.76 -25.09 -28.24
CA SER A 12 -2.91 -24.19 -27.48
C SER A 12 -2.72 -24.86 -26.13
N PRO A 13 -1.47 -25.10 -25.67
CA PRO A 13 -1.28 -25.57 -24.32
C PRO A 13 -1.91 -24.51 -23.42
N GLU A 14 -2.75 -24.97 -22.51
CA GLU A 14 -3.17 -24.19 -21.36
C GLU A 14 -1.88 -23.69 -20.74
N ILE A 15 -1.55 -22.42 -20.99
CA ILE A 15 -0.64 -21.70 -20.12
C ILE A 15 -1.48 -21.59 -18.87
N GLU A 16 -1.36 -22.59 -18.00
CA GLU A 16 -1.56 -22.44 -16.57
C GLU A 16 -0.67 -21.27 -16.18
N GLY A 17 -1.23 -20.07 -16.35
CA GLY A 17 -0.78 -18.89 -15.67
C GLY A 17 -0.97 -19.25 -14.22
N VAL A 18 0.07 -19.81 -13.63
CA VAL A 18 0.33 -19.75 -12.21
C VAL A 18 0.21 -18.27 -11.91
N THR A 19 -0.99 -17.84 -11.55
CA THR A 19 -1.21 -16.68 -10.72
C THR A 19 -0.50 -17.04 -9.45
N GLN A 20 0.82 -16.80 -9.43
CA GLN A 20 1.53 -16.46 -8.22
C GLN A 20 0.72 -15.31 -7.68
N GLU A 21 -0.24 -15.66 -6.81
CA GLU A 21 -0.67 -14.80 -5.73
C GLU A 21 0.63 -14.28 -5.15
N ARG A 22 1.01 -13.08 -5.58
CA ARG A 22 1.96 -12.27 -4.87
C ARG A 22 1.27 -12.05 -3.54
N ASP A 23 1.47 -12.97 -2.61
CA ASP A 23 1.58 -12.69 -1.19
C ASP A 23 2.71 -11.67 -1.08
N ALA A 24 2.42 -10.44 -1.50
CA ALA A 24 3.07 -9.27 -1.00
C ALA A 24 2.64 -9.26 0.45
N ALA A 25 3.37 -10.02 1.28
CA ALA A 25 3.31 -9.94 2.72
C ALA A 25 3.30 -8.44 3.02
N VAL A 26 2.12 -7.94 3.39
CA VAL A 26 1.89 -6.52 3.59
C VAL A 26 2.87 -6.15 4.69
N ALA A 27 3.97 -5.50 4.30
CA ALA A 27 4.99 -5.11 5.24
C ALA A 27 4.27 -4.33 6.34
N PRO A 28 4.46 -4.68 7.63
CA PRO A 28 3.67 -4.10 8.70
C PRO A 28 3.82 -2.58 8.63
N HIS A 29 2.72 -1.90 8.27
CA HIS A 29 2.74 -0.45 8.12
C HIS A 29 3.03 0.17 9.48
N LEU A 30 4.04 1.04 9.51
CA LEU A 30 4.42 1.76 10.71
C LEU A 30 3.23 2.64 11.13
N THR A 31 2.69 2.41 12.32
CA THR A 31 1.58 3.20 12.85
C THR A 31 2.08 4.31 13.75
N ARG A 32 1.28 5.37 13.90
CA ARG A 32 1.57 6.47 14.82
C ARG A 32 1.78 5.97 16.26
N ALA A 33 0.96 5.01 16.71
CA ALA A 33 1.06 4.43 18.05
C ALA A 33 2.40 3.69 18.24
N GLN A 34 2.88 2.97 17.22
CA GLN A 34 4.19 2.31 17.27
C GLN A 34 5.33 3.34 17.36
N VAL A 35 5.28 4.43 16.59
CA VAL A 35 6.27 5.52 16.66
C VAL A 35 6.30 6.15 18.07
N GLU A 36 5.13 6.38 18.66
CA GLU A 36 5.01 6.90 20.03
C GLU A 36 5.59 5.94 21.06
N ALA A 37 5.26 4.66 20.99
CA ALA A 37 5.79 3.64 21.89
C ALA A 37 7.33 3.53 21.80
N VAL A 38 7.88 3.56 20.59
CA VAL A 38 9.34 3.53 20.37
C VAL A 38 9.99 4.79 20.93
N SER A 39 9.41 5.96 20.72
CA SER A 39 9.90 7.23 21.28
C SER A 39 9.97 7.19 22.81
N VAL A 40 8.89 6.76 23.45
CA VAL A 40 8.83 6.62 24.92
C VAL A 40 9.87 5.63 25.42
N ARG A 41 9.98 4.45 24.77
CA ARG A 41 10.98 3.42 25.15
C ARG A 41 12.39 3.95 25.03
N ARG A 42 12.73 4.64 23.93
CA ARG A 42 14.06 5.22 23.72
C ARG A 42 14.40 6.30 24.76
N LYS A 43 13.44 7.17 25.10
CA LYS A 43 13.63 8.17 26.17
C LYS A 43 13.85 7.51 27.53
N LYS A 44 13.09 6.47 27.84
CA LYS A 44 13.26 5.69 29.08
C LYS A 44 14.65 5.04 29.13
N MET A 45 15.10 4.43 28.04
CA MET A 45 16.46 3.88 27.95
C MET A 45 17.54 4.95 28.09
N LEU A 46 17.33 6.15 27.53
CA LEU A 46 18.28 7.25 27.72
C LEU A 46 18.34 7.70 29.18
N SER A 47 17.20 7.73 29.89
CA SER A 47 17.17 8.12 31.31
C SER A 47 17.92 7.15 32.22
N THR A 48 18.07 5.87 31.86
CA THR A 48 18.79 4.91 32.71
C THR A 48 20.30 5.15 32.74
N ILE A 49 20.83 5.90 31.78
CA ILE A 49 22.27 6.22 31.67
C ILE A 49 22.56 7.71 31.90
N GLU A 50 21.57 8.47 32.40
CA GLU A 50 21.67 9.93 32.54
C GLU A 50 22.84 10.37 33.44
N ALA A 51 23.12 9.60 34.49
CA ALA A 51 24.24 9.86 35.40
C ALA A 51 25.60 9.37 34.85
N ASP A 52 25.59 8.49 33.84
CA ASP A 52 26.79 7.84 33.31
C ASP A 52 27.40 8.61 32.13
N ILE A 53 26.69 9.60 31.60
CA ILE A 53 27.11 10.35 30.41
C ILE A 53 27.13 11.86 30.67
N ASP A 54 27.94 12.56 29.88
CA ASP A 54 28.00 14.01 29.90
C ASP A 54 26.64 14.64 29.55
N ALA A 55 26.27 15.73 30.25
CA ALA A 55 24.99 16.40 30.11
C ALA A 55 24.75 16.96 28.69
N ARG A 56 25.81 17.40 27.99
CA ARG A 56 25.71 17.90 26.61
C ARG A 56 25.41 16.74 25.66
N LEU A 57 26.06 15.60 25.86
CA LEU A 57 25.81 14.37 25.09
C LEU A 57 24.38 13.85 25.33
N TYR A 58 23.95 13.78 26.60
CA TYR A 58 22.57 13.43 26.95
C TYR A 58 21.55 14.31 26.23
N GLY A 59 21.74 15.64 26.32
CA GLY A 59 20.86 16.61 25.66
C GLY A 59 20.87 16.47 24.13
N ALA A 60 22.01 16.16 23.52
CA ALA A 60 22.10 15.91 22.08
C ALA A 60 21.31 14.65 21.66
N ILE A 61 21.45 13.54 22.41
CA ILE A 61 20.72 12.30 22.12
C ILE A 61 19.22 12.50 22.32
N ARG A 62 18.81 13.19 23.40
CA ARG A 62 17.40 13.50 23.65
C ARG A 62 16.77 14.28 22.49
N ARG A 63 17.43 15.34 22.02
CA ARG A 63 16.99 16.13 20.85
C ARG A 63 16.92 15.29 19.58
N LYS A 64 17.87 14.36 19.38
CA LYS A 64 17.85 13.45 18.23
C LYS A 64 16.64 12.51 18.28
N ILE A 65 16.33 11.94 19.45
CA ILE A 65 15.14 11.10 19.64
C ILE A 65 13.87 11.90 19.33
N ASP A 66 13.78 13.15 19.79
CA ASP A 66 12.63 14.03 19.50
C ASP A 66 12.49 14.32 18.00
N TYR A 67 13.60 14.66 17.33
CA TYR A 67 13.65 14.87 15.89
C TYR A 67 13.19 13.64 15.10
N GLU A 68 13.74 12.47 15.40
CA GLU A 68 13.37 11.23 14.71
C GLU A 68 11.90 10.86 14.92
N SER A 69 11.39 11.06 16.13
CA SER A 69 9.99 10.82 16.45
C SER A 69 9.07 11.74 15.66
N ALA A 70 9.42 13.02 15.53
CA ALA A 70 8.67 13.98 14.74
C ALA A 70 8.73 13.65 13.25
N PHE A 71 9.91 13.31 12.74
CA PHE A 71 10.13 12.91 11.35
C PHE A 71 9.27 11.69 10.98
N LEU A 72 9.30 10.63 11.79
CA LEU A 72 8.51 9.42 11.54
C LEU A 72 7.00 9.67 11.60
N ARG A 73 6.52 10.52 12.50
CA ARG A 73 5.09 10.89 12.54
C ARG A 73 4.66 11.60 11.25
N ASN A 74 5.49 12.51 10.76
CA ASN A 74 5.20 13.21 9.50
C ASN A 74 5.17 12.24 8.31
N LEU A 75 6.08 11.26 8.28
CA LEU A 75 6.10 10.23 7.25
C LEU A 75 4.81 9.37 7.29
N VAL A 76 4.39 8.93 8.48
CA VAL A 76 3.16 8.14 8.66
C VAL A 76 1.91 8.92 8.22
N GLU A 77 1.84 10.23 8.52
CA GLU A 77 0.72 11.06 8.06
C GLU A 77 0.75 11.27 6.54
N ALA A 78 1.93 11.45 5.95
CA ALA A 78 2.07 11.56 4.48
C ALA A 78 1.63 10.27 3.78
N ASP A 79 2.03 9.10 4.29
CA ASP A 79 1.60 7.80 3.76
C ASP A 79 0.09 7.62 3.88
N ARG A 80 -0.51 8.04 5.00
CA ARG A 80 -1.96 8.02 5.19
C ARG A 80 -2.67 8.90 4.16
N GLN A 81 -2.16 10.11 3.91
CA GLN A 81 -2.73 11.01 2.89
C GLN A 81 -2.62 10.43 1.48
N ALA A 82 -1.46 9.86 1.14
CA ALA A 82 -1.25 9.20 -0.16
C ALA A 82 -2.21 8.02 -0.37
N LEU A 83 -2.45 7.22 0.67
CA LEU A 83 -3.41 6.12 0.64
C LEU A 83 -4.85 6.62 0.40
N GLU A 84 -5.28 7.67 1.10
CA GLU A 84 -6.61 8.26 0.92
C GLU A 84 -6.79 8.87 -0.48
N ILE A 85 -5.77 9.54 -1.02
CA ILE A 85 -5.77 10.04 -2.40
C ILE A 85 -5.93 8.87 -3.37
N LYS A 86 -5.16 7.78 -3.20
CA LYS A 86 -5.26 6.58 -4.05
C LYS A 86 -6.65 5.95 -3.99
N LYS A 87 -7.26 5.82 -2.80
CA LYS A 87 -8.63 5.31 -2.65
C LYS A 87 -9.65 6.21 -3.36
N SER A 88 -9.51 7.53 -3.22
CA SER A 88 -10.41 8.48 -3.88
C SER A 88 -10.29 8.42 -5.40
N ALA A 89 -9.07 8.32 -5.93
CA ALA A 89 -8.83 8.17 -7.37
C ALA A 89 -9.42 6.86 -7.91
N HIS A 90 -9.28 5.75 -7.18
CA HIS A 90 -9.88 4.47 -7.56
C HIS A 90 -11.41 4.56 -7.59
N LYS A 91 -12.03 5.17 -6.57
CA LYS A 91 -13.48 5.40 -6.54
C LYS A 91 -13.97 6.27 -7.71
N ILE A 92 -13.21 7.32 -8.07
CA ILE A 92 -13.53 8.18 -9.22
C ILE A 92 -13.44 7.40 -10.53
N LEU A 93 -12.39 6.59 -10.70
CA LEU A 93 -12.23 5.73 -11.88
C LEU A 93 -13.39 4.73 -11.99
N ASP A 94 -13.73 4.03 -10.91
CA ASP A 94 -14.86 3.10 -10.90
C ASP A 94 -16.15 3.82 -11.29
N THR A 95 -16.44 4.97 -10.69
CA THR A 95 -17.65 5.76 -11.04
C THR A 95 -17.63 6.25 -12.49
N GLN A 96 -16.48 6.67 -13.03
CA GLN A 96 -16.38 7.08 -14.44
C GLN A 96 -16.57 5.91 -15.40
N TYR A 97 -16.05 4.72 -15.10
CA TYR A 97 -16.29 3.50 -15.87
C TYR A 97 -17.79 3.15 -15.91
N PHE A 98 -18.49 3.25 -14.79
CA PHE A 98 -19.94 2.97 -14.74
C PHE A 98 -20.82 4.05 -15.39
N ILE A 99 -20.34 5.29 -15.52
CA ILE A 99 -21.08 6.38 -16.17
C ILE A 99 -20.92 6.32 -17.70
N HIS A 100 -19.78 5.85 -18.21
CA HIS A 100 -19.50 5.82 -19.65
C HIS A 100 -19.93 4.53 -20.38
N GLU A 101 -20.22 3.44 -19.67
CA GLU A 101 -20.90 2.26 -20.23
C GLU A 101 -22.04 1.79 -19.31
N PRO A 102 -23.28 2.30 -19.47
CA PRO A 102 -24.40 1.41 -19.26
C PRO A 102 -24.26 0.34 -20.35
N LEU A 103 -23.80 -0.86 -19.97
CA LEU A 103 -23.82 -2.04 -20.85
C LEU A 103 -25.14 -2.03 -21.62
N ASP A 104 -25.02 -1.80 -22.92
CA ASP A 104 -26.12 -1.59 -23.85
C ASP A 104 -26.83 -2.94 -23.98
N THR A 105 -27.63 -3.27 -22.98
CA THR A 105 -28.49 -4.46 -22.88
C THR A 105 -29.64 -4.40 -23.88
N ARG A 106 -29.63 -3.43 -24.81
CA ARG A 106 -30.66 -3.21 -25.83
C ARG A 106 -30.42 -3.93 -27.15
N TYR A 107 -29.42 -4.82 -27.26
CA TYR A 107 -29.23 -5.65 -28.46
C TYR A 107 -29.80 -7.08 -28.38
N PHE A 108 -30.54 -7.44 -27.32
CA PHE A 108 -31.29 -8.71 -27.25
C PHE A 108 -32.79 -8.53 -27.51
N LEU A 109 -33.17 -7.75 -28.53
CA LEU A 109 -34.51 -7.81 -29.12
C LEU A 109 -34.39 -7.58 -30.63
N LEU A 110 -34.09 -8.64 -31.37
CA LEU A 110 -34.43 -8.74 -32.78
C LEU A 110 -35.11 -10.12 -32.99
N PRO A 111 -36.09 -10.18 -33.91
CA PRO A 111 -37.28 -11.03 -33.88
C PRO A 111 -37.06 -12.54 -34.13
#